data_AF-A0A1C7I835-F1
#
_entry.id   AF-A0A1C7I835-F1
#
_cell.length_a   1.000
_cell.length_b   1.000
_cell.length_c   1.000
_cell.angle_alpha   90.00
_cell.angle_beta   90.00
_cell.angle_gamma   90.00
#
_symmetry.space_group_name_H-M   'P 1'
#
loop_
_entity.id
_entity.type
_entity.pdbx_description
1 polymer ?
#
loop_
_entity_poly.entity_id
_entity_poly.type
_entity_poly.pdbx_seq_one_letter_code
_entity_poly.pdbx_strand_id
1 'polypeptide(L)'
;METAKMGENAANGVQVTYFVAECMEFLRYGEYMEDIPTIKEALEYYDKIPSDRLNAGKGIGIHIHDPNEREYTSEYQLLTWQTLDVDSLQMMYGIEKYPQVMEAARELAALGTDITVVDTKGLLKKAEIVVDAAELAKKINDLQRKLDMDSYDHFYPDAAVQEKKITMQILTEHGKKEYLDWLNTGNLEQFPEVGAEVREIRGLLENADIQWPAALSPFIYIRFSESAGMEERDDIPIEEADPLFGKLDQERVENNRKKGEGGYDKTAFIIYYQMEGERSTYEGRQDFGDGEGSLLNHIETFSKYYLETEEGEQMLEAMKGEAARSLKEACEYTRDELLPFLKYYCNLYAIEEALKEEQNISEKIPIATDRQEVRCGYQRDLAAFIEESRRALSQGGTLPKMPDIKDYEETKEKKTYREQVMQEIEAEAKKYGMTVEEYAKNGYEPSVKKR
;
A
#
# COMPACT_ATOMS: atom_id res chain seq x y z
N MET A 1 26.53 7.73 -32.76
CA MET A 1 27.72 7.82 -31.89
C MET A 1 27.20 8.10 -30.51
N GLU A 2 26.94 7.03 -29.76
CA GLU A 2 26.42 7.08 -28.40
C GLU A 2 27.59 7.18 -27.45
N THR A 3 27.57 8.16 -26.56
CA THR A 3 28.46 8.24 -25.41
C THR A 3 27.77 7.55 -24.23
N ALA A 4 28.36 6.46 -23.75
CA ALA A 4 27.93 5.76 -22.54
C ALA A 4 27.96 6.73 -21.34
N LYS A 5 26.84 6.81 -20.61
CA LYS A 5 26.80 7.46 -19.29
C LYS A 5 27.41 6.50 -18.27
N MET A 6 28.47 6.91 -17.59
CA MET A 6 29.03 6.20 -16.45
C MET A 6 28.39 6.70 -15.14
N GLY A 7 27.85 5.78 -14.34
CA GLY A 7 27.50 5.91 -12.90
C GLY A 7 26.39 6.91 -12.52
N GLU A 8 25.25 6.41 -12.05
CA GLU A 8 24.18 7.22 -11.43
C GLU A 8 24.61 7.71 -10.03
N ASN A 9 25.02 8.99 -9.92
CA ASN A 9 24.73 9.93 -8.82
C ASN A 9 25.65 11.17 -8.90
N ALA A 10 25.38 12.04 -9.87
CA ALA A 10 26.07 13.32 -10.04
C ALA A 10 25.54 14.41 -9.09
N ALA A 11 25.44 14.14 -7.78
CA ALA A 11 25.08 15.17 -6.80
C ALA A 11 26.28 16.09 -6.46
N ASN A 12 27.53 15.61 -6.59
CA ASN A 12 28.75 16.37 -6.23
C ASN A 12 29.89 16.30 -7.26
N GLY A 13 29.65 15.75 -8.47
CA GLY A 13 30.69 15.64 -9.52
C GLY A 13 31.80 14.60 -9.25
N VAL A 14 31.66 13.79 -8.20
CA VAL A 14 32.51 12.64 -7.88
C VAL A 14 32.25 11.52 -8.89
N GLN A 15 33.30 11.00 -9.53
CA GLN A 15 33.20 9.84 -10.43
C GLN A 15 33.65 8.57 -9.71
N VAL A 16 33.11 7.43 -10.14
CA VAL A 16 33.34 6.13 -9.51
C VAL A 16 33.78 5.13 -10.56
N THR A 17 34.85 4.38 -10.30
CA THR A 17 35.24 3.20 -11.07
C THR A 17 35.52 2.03 -10.12
N TYR A 18 35.54 0.82 -10.66
CA TYR A 18 35.80 -0.39 -9.90
C TYR A 18 37.12 -1.03 -10.32
N PHE A 19 37.68 -1.81 -9.41
CA PHE A 19 38.84 -2.65 -9.69
C PHE A 19 38.63 -4.06 -9.15
N VAL A 20 39.31 -5.01 -9.76
CA VAL A 20 39.35 -6.41 -9.35
C VAL A 20 40.81 -6.82 -9.22
N ALA A 21 41.16 -7.43 -8.09
CA ALA A 21 42.51 -7.88 -7.81
C ALA A 21 42.53 -9.35 -7.39
N GLU A 22 43.60 -10.06 -7.73
CA GLU A 22 43.85 -11.43 -7.27
C GLU A 22 44.37 -11.49 -5.83
N CYS A 23 44.92 -10.38 -5.34
CA CYS A 23 45.40 -10.22 -3.97
C CYS A 23 44.95 -8.88 -3.38
N MET A 24 43.97 -8.88 -2.48
CA MET A 24 43.47 -7.65 -1.84
C MET A 24 44.47 -7.06 -0.83
N GLU A 25 45.37 -7.87 -0.26
CA GLU A 25 46.44 -7.36 0.62
C GLU A 25 47.52 -6.57 -0.16
N PHE A 26 47.80 -6.99 -1.39
CA PHE A 26 48.81 -6.38 -2.27
C PHE A 26 48.23 -6.31 -3.68
N LEU A 27 47.46 -5.26 -3.98
CA LEU A 27 46.62 -5.18 -5.20
C LEU A 27 47.33 -5.49 -6.52
N ARG A 28 48.60 -5.09 -6.65
CA ARG A 28 49.39 -5.32 -7.86
C ARG A 28 50.14 -6.66 -7.86
N TYR A 29 49.84 -7.54 -6.92
CA TYR A 29 50.43 -8.86 -6.79
C TYR A 29 49.47 -9.92 -7.37
N GLY A 30 49.71 -10.31 -8.62
CA GLY A 30 48.83 -11.19 -9.40
C GLY A 30 48.06 -10.42 -10.48
N GLU A 31 46.94 -10.97 -10.93
CA GLU A 31 46.05 -10.27 -11.86
C GLU A 31 45.37 -9.08 -11.18
N TYR A 32 45.29 -7.97 -11.92
CA TYR A 32 44.67 -6.73 -11.46
C TYR A 32 44.06 -6.01 -12.66
N MET A 33 42.81 -5.59 -12.52
CA MET A 33 42.06 -4.83 -13.52
C MET A 33 41.44 -3.61 -12.83
N GLU A 34 41.54 -2.43 -13.44
CA GLU A 34 40.95 -1.18 -12.95
C GLU A 34 40.18 -0.45 -14.05
N ASP A 35 39.60 0.70 -13.71
CA ASP A 35 38.75 1.50 -14.58
C ASP A 35 37.50 0.75 -15.09
N ILE A 36 37.01 -0.20 -14.29
CA ILE A 36 35.81 -0.96 -14.61
C ILE A 36 34.58 -0.07 -14.33
N PRO A 37 33.66 0.12 -15.28
CA PRO A 37 32.59 1.11 -15.15
C PRO A 37 31.42 0.67 -14.26
N THR A 38 31.21 -0.63 -14.04
CA THR A 38 30.05 -1.16 -13.29
C THR A 38 30.42 -2.31 -12.35
N ILE A 39 29.65 -2.50 -11.28
CA ILE A 39 29.82 -3.62 -10.33
C ILE A 39 29.56 -4.95 -11.00
N LYS A 40 28.56 -5.01 -11.88
CA LYS A 40 28.26 -6.21 -12.66
C LYS A 40 29.47 -6.68 -13.49
N GLU A 41 30.13 -5.75 -14.20
CA GLU A 41 31.36 -6.10 -14.93
C GLU A 41 32.49 -6.51 -14.00
N ALA A 42 32.64 -5.86 -12.84
CA ALA A 42 33.64 -6.23 -11.85
C ALA A 42 33.41 -7.66 -11.30
N LEU A 43 32.15 -8.06 -11.07
CA LEU A 43 31.79 -9.42 -10.69
C LEU A 43 32.16 -10.44 -11.77
N GLU A 44 31.88 -10.14 -13.04
CA GLU A 44 32.26 -11.01 -14.16
C GLU A 44 33.78 -11.21 -14.27
N TYR A 45 34.57 -10.19 -13.94
CA TYR A 45 36.03 -10.30 -13.87
C TYR A 45 36.48 -11.09 -12.64
N TYR A 46 35.89 -10.82 -11.48
CA TYR A 46 36.16 -11.54 -10.23
C TYR A 46 35.94 -13.05 -10.38
N ASP A 47 34.87 -13.46 -11.08
CA ASP A 47 34.55 -14.87 -11.32
C ASP A 47 35.55 -15.56 -12.26
N LYS A 48 36.17 -14.81 -13.19
CA LYS A 48 37.17 -15.35 -14.13
C LYS A 48 38.52 -15.61 -13.48
N ILE A 49 38.86 -14.94 -12.37
CA ILE A 49 40.13 -15.14 -11.68
C ILE A 49 40.14 -16.51 -10.98
N PRO A 50 41.07 -17.43 -11.34
CA PRO A 50 41.15 -18.74 -10.71
C PRO A 50 41.47 -18.62 -9.21
N SER A 51 40.63 -19.17 -8.34
CA SER A 51 40.79 -19.05 -6.88
C SER A 51 42.00 -19.80 -6.33
N ASP A 52 42.47 -20.83 -7.04
CA ASP A 52 43.53 -21.75 -6.65
C ASP A 52 44.93 -21.34 -7.13
N ARG A 53 45.05 -20.35 -8.02
CA ARG A 53 46.33 -19.95 -8.61
C ARG A 53 47.26 -19.29 -7.60
N LEU A 54 46.81 -18.21 -6.97
CA LEU A 54 47.60 -17.44 -6.00
C LEU A 54 47.10 -17.59 -4.57
N ASN A 55 45.80 -17.89 -4.39
CA ASN A 55 45.13 -18.04 -3.10
C ASN A 55 45.46 -16.88 -2.12
N ALA A 56 45.49 -15.64 -2.62
CA ALA A 56 45.91 -14.45 -1.86
C ALA A 56 44.77 -13.47 -1.58
N GLY A 57 43.52 -13.95 -1.61
CA GLY A 57 42.34 -13.14 -1.36
C GLY A 57 42.00 -12.28 -2.54
N LYS A 58 41.48 -12.89 -3.62
CA LYS A 58 40.91 -12.13 -4.73
C LYS A 58 39.70 -11.33 -4.27
N GLY A 59 39.42 -10.21 -4.93
CA GLY A 59 38.37 -9.32 -4.48
C GLY A 59 38.04 -8.20 -5.45
N ILE A 60 37.09 -7.37 -5.03
CA ILE A 60 36.55 -6.23 -5.77
C ILE A 60 36.69 -5.00 -4.87
N GLY A 61 37.12 -3.88 -5.44
CA GLY A 61 37.06 -2.59 -4.76
C GLY A 61 36.60 -1.46 -5.66
N ILE A 62 36.54 -0.28 -5.05
CA ILE A 62 36.00 0.95 -5.62
C ILE A 62 37.06 2.05 -5.56
N HIS A 63 37.19 2.78 -6.66
CA HIS A 63 37.96 4.00 -6.81
C HIS A 63 37.02 5.20 -6.86
N ILE A 64 37.28 6.17 -5.99
CA ILE A 64 36.55 7.43 -5.90
C ILE A 64 37.42 8.53 -6.49
N HIS A 65 36.92 9.16 -7.54
CA HIS A 65 37.54 10.28 -8.24
C HIS A 65 36.83 11.57 -7.85
N ASP A 66 37.30 12.19 -6.77
CA ASP A 66 36.76 13.45 -6.26
C ASP A 66 37.42 14.64 -7.00
N PRO A 67 36.66 15.50 -7.70
CA PRO A 67 37.22 16.64 -8.43
C PRO A 67 37.90 17.68 -7.53
N ASN A 68 37.65 17.64 -6.22
CA ASN A 68 38.31 18.47 -5.20
C ASN A 68 39.63 17.86 -4.71
N GLU A 69 39.88 16.58 -4.95
CA GLU A 69 41.08 15.84 -4.54
C GLU A 69 41.84 15.28 -5.76
N ARG A 70 42.17 16.16 -6.71
CA ARG A 70 42.74 15.80 -8.02
C ARG A 70 44.05 15.03 -7.98
N GLU A 71 44.73 14.99 -6.84
CA GLU A 71 46.02 14.29 -6.67
C GLU A 71 45.86 12.92 -6.00
N TYR A 72 44.66 12.54 -5.55
CA TYR A 72 44.44 11.31 -4.80
C TYR A 72 43.12 10.63 -5.19
N THR A 73 43.22 9.42 -5.73
CA THR A 73 42.07 8.53 -5.92
C THR A 73 41.88 7.74 -4.64
N SER A 74 40.76 7.97 -3.95
CA SER A 74 40.45 7.20 -2.74
C SER A 74 40.04 5.78 -3.12
N GLU A 75 40.59 4.80 -2.44
CA GLU A 75 40.39 3.38 -2.72
C GLU A 75 39.77 2.67 -1.53
N TYR A 76 38.71 1.90 -1.77
CA TYR A 76 38.06 1.08 -0.74
C TYR A 76 37.86 -0.34 -1.24
N GLN A 77 38.14 -1.31 -0.37
CA GLN A 77 37.96 -2.73 -0.67
C GLN A 77 36.54 -3.13 -0.27
N LEU A 78 35.74 -3.59 -1.25
CA LEU A 78 34.35 -3.99 -1.01
C LEU A 78 34.26 -5.48 -0.71
N LEU A 79 34.80 -6.30 -1.60
CA LEU A 79 34.77 -7.75 -1.51
C LEU A 79 36.18 -8.29 -1.31
N THR A 80 36.39 -9.14 -0.32
CA THR A 80 37.62 -9.93 -0.20
C THR A 80 37.26 -11.39 -0.02
N TRP A 81 37.83 -12.26 -0.85
CA TRP A 81 37.30 -13.60 -1.07
C TRP A 81 35.82 -13.50 -1.44
N GLN A 82 34.96 -14.24 -0.74
CA GLN A 82 33.51 -14.19 -0.88
C GLN A 82 32.86 -13.33 0.22
N THR A 83 33.63 -12.51 0.94
CA THR A 83 33.10 -11.76 2.09
C THR A 83 33.04 -10.27 1.80
N LEU A 84 31.83 -9.72 1.88
CA LEU A 84 31.55 -8.29 1.92
C LEU A 84 31.40 -7.90 3.40
N ASP A 85 32.44 -7.28 3.97
CA ASP A 85 32.44 -6.88 5.38
C ASP A 85 32.09 -5.39 5.53
N VAL A 86 30.80 -5.15 5.76
CA VAL A 86 30.19 -3.83 5.87
C VAL A 86 30.55 -3.16 7.19
N ASP A 87 30.70 -3.95 8.25
CA ASP A 87 31.11 -3.45 9.55
C ASP A 87 32.54 -2.90 9.49
N SER A 88 33.45 -3.63 8.84
CA SER A 88 34.84 -3.18 8.61
C SER A 88 34.90 -1.98 7.66
N LEU A 89 34.07 -1.96 6.61
CA LEU A 89 33.90 -0.80 5.73
C LEU A 89 33.57 0.46 6.54
N GLN A 90 32.57 0.40 7.42
CA GLN A 90 32.19 1.54 8.28
C GLN A 90 33.35 2.05 9.15
N MET A 91 34.24 1.16 9.61
CA MET A 91 35.37 1.52 10.46
C MET A 91 36.51 2.21 9.68
N MET A 92 36.52 2.14 8.34
CA MET A 92 37.50 2.83 7.52
C MET A 92 37.15 4.33 7.39
N TYR A 93 38.13 5.20 7.67
CA TYR A 93 37.99 6.64 7.52
C TYR A 93 37.64 7.00 6.06
N GLY A 94 36.43 7.51 5.82
CA GLY A 94 36.03 8.02 4.50
C GLY A 94 34.60 7.73 4.06
N ILE A 95 33.89 6.78 4.68
CA ILE A 95 32.52 6.45 4.27
C ILE A 95 31.52 7.59 4.51
N GLU A 96 31.70 8.38 5.58
CA GLU A 96 30.89 9.58 5.82
C GLU A 96 31.07 10.64 4.71
N LYS A 97 32.23 10.65 4.05
CA LYS A 97 32.57 11.59 2.98
C LYS A 97 32.11 11.09 1.60
N TYR A 98 32.10 9.77 1.40
CA TYR A 98 31.81 9.12 0.12
C TYR A 98 30.67 8.10 0.26
N PRO A 99 29.40 8.55 0.25
CA PRO A 99 28.24 7.65 0.34
C PRO A 99 28.19 6.59 -0.77
N GLN A 100 28.83 6.85 -1.91
CA GLN A 100 28.94 5.93 -3.05
C GLN A 100 29.57 4.58 -2.66
N VAL A 101 30.44 4.55 -1.65
CA VAL A 101 31.03 3.30 -1.14
C VAL A 101 29.95 2.38 -0.58
N MET A 102 28.98 2.93 0.15
CA MET A 102 27.85 2.17 0.70
C MET A 102 26.81 1.81 -0.36
N GLU A 103 26.59 2.68 -1.35
CA GLU A 103 25.75 2.36 -2.51
C GLU A 103 26.31 1.17 -3.30
N ALA A 104 27.62 1.19 -3.57
CA ALA A 104 28.32 0.10 -4.22
C ALA A 104 28.28 -1.20 -3.41
N ALA A 105 28.46 -1.13 -2.09
CA ALA A 105 28.31 -2.29 -1.21
C ALA A 105 26.90 -2.89 -1.26
N ARG A 106 25.84 -2.06 -1.32
CA ARG A 106 24.45 -2.54 -1.46
C ARG A 106 24.20 -3.20 -2.82
N GLU A 107 24.65 -2.57 -3.91
CA GLU A 107 24.49 -3.13 -5.26
C GLU A 107 25.24 -4.46 -5.38
N LEU A 108 26.47 -4.54 -4.87
CA LEU A 108 27.25 -5.77 -4.83
C LEU A 108 26.55 -6.88 -4.00
N ALA A 109 25.99 -6.55 -2.85
CA ALA A 109 25.23 -7.49 -2.02
C ALA A 109 23.96 -8.00 -2.73
N ALA A 110 23.31 -7.15 -3.54
CA ALA A 110 22.12 -7.51 -4.29
C ALA A 110 22.41 -8.39 -5.53
N LEU A 111 23.57 -8.19 -6.18
CA LEU A 111 23.98 -8.91 -7.38
C LEU A 111 24.71 -10.24 -7.09
N GLY A 112 25.44 -10.32 -5.98
CA GLY A 112 26.26 -11.48 -5.65
C GLY A 112 25.45 -12.63 -5.03
N THR A 113 25.33 -13.75 -5.75
CA THR A 113 24.58 -14.93 -5.29
C THR A 113 25.37 -15.85 -4.36
N ASP A 114 26.70 -15.74 -4.33
CA ASP A 114 27.63 -16.52 -3.49
C ASP A 114 28.57 -15.60 -2.68
N ILE A 115 28.00 -14.51 -2.13
CA ILE A 115 28.70 -13.55 -1.26
C ILE A 115 28.15 -13.67 0.16
N THR A 116 29.05 -13.85 1.13
CA THR A 116 28.76 -13.74 2.56
C THR A 116 28.82 -12.27 2.96
N VAL A 117 27.70 -11.72 3.46
CA VAL A 117 27.61 -10.33 3.92
C VAL A 117 27.74 -10.28 5.44
N VAL A 118 28.72 -9.51 5.94
CA VAL A 118 28.87 -9.21 7.37
C VAL A 118 28.38 -7.78 7.61
N ASP A 119 27.18 -7.67 8.15
CA ASP A 119 26.50 -6.40 8.47
C ASP A 119 25.80 -6.49 9.84
N THR A 120 26.58 -6.58 10.92
CA THR A 120 26.04 -6.78 12.27
C THR A 120 25.25 -5.56 12.77
N LYS A 121 25.45 -4.40 12.15
CA LYS A 121 24.78 -3.14 12.46
C LYS A 121 23.61 -2.81 11.53
N GLY A 122 23.35 -3.61 10.48
CA GLY A 122 22.26 -3.38 9.53
C GLY A 122 22.43 -2.13 8.67
N LEU A 123 23.67 -1.76 8.33
CA LEU A 123 24.05 -0.56 7.57
C LEU A 123 23.73 -0.66 6.07
N LEU A 124 23.63 -1.86 5.52
CA LEU A 124 23.14 -2.05 4.15
C LEU A 124 21.64 -1.83 4.06
N LYS A 125 20.90 -2.05 5.17
CA LYS A 125 19.52 -1.62 5.24
C LYS A 125 19.52 -0.10 5.16
N LYS A 126 18.84 0.45 4.16
CA LYS A 126 18.51 1.88 4.15
C LYS A 126 17.87 2.16 5.51
N ALA A 127 18.33 3.17 6.25
CA ALA A 127 17.59 3.60 7.43
C ALA A 127 16.17 3.90 6.95
N GLU A 128 15.20 3.03 7.29
CA GLU A 128 13.82 3.20 6.89
C GLU A 128 13.31 4.42 7.65
N ILE A 129 13.45 5.58 7.02
CA ILE A 129 12.63 6.73 7.40
C ILE A 129 11.21 6.25 7.10
N VAL A 130 10.45 5.89 8.12
CA VAL A 130 9.07 5.46 7.94
C VAL A 130 8.19 6.69 8.05
N VAL A 131 7.29 6.89 7.10
CA VAL A 131 6.32 8.00 7.13
C VAL A 131 4.94 7.50 6.74
N ASP A 132 3.90 7.90 7.46
CA ASP A 132 2.52 7.60 7.05
C ASP A 132 2.16 8.41 5.78
N ALA A 133 1.55 7.76 4.78
CA ALA A 133 1.21 8.44 3.54
C ALA A 133 0.24 9.62 3.76
N ALA A 134 -0.70 9.53 4.68
CA ALA A 134 -1.63 10.63 4.95
C ALA A 134 -0.91 11.83 5.59
N GLU A 135 0.10 11.57 6.44
CA GLU A 135 0.95 12.63 7.01
C GLU A 135 1.78 13.33 5.91
N LEU A 136 2.42 12.56 5.03
CA LEU A 136 3.19 13.12 3.92
C LEU A 136 2.28 13.86 2.93
N ALA A 137 1.11 13.31 2.63
CA ALA A 137 0.12 13.94 1.76
C ALA A 137 -0.34 15.30 2.31
N LYS A 138 -0.57 15.39 3.62
CA LYS A 138 -0.89 16.67 4.27
C LYS A 138 0.24 17.69 4.12
N LYS A 139 1.51 17.29 4.31
CA LYS A 139 2.66 18.18 4.09
C LYS A 139 2.71 18.69 2.64
N ILE A 140 2.48 17.81 1.67
CA ILE A 140 2.40 18.17 0.24
C ILE A 140 1.25 19.15 -0.01
N ASN A 141 0.07 18.86 0.53
CA ASN A 141 -1.12 19.69 0.39
C ASN A 141 -0.92 21.09 0.97
N ASP A 142 -0.35 21.18 2.18
CA ASP A 142 -0.01 22.43 2.84
C ASP A 142 0.99 23.24 2.02
N LEU A 143 1.99 22.58 1.40
CA LEU A 143 2.94 23.23 0.50
C LEU A 143 2.26 23.75 -0.78
N GLN A 144 1.39 22.95 -1.41
CA GLN A 144 0.62 23.38 -2.59
C GLN A 144 -0.19 24.65 -2.30
N ARG A 145 -0.88 24.68 -1.15
CA ARG A 145 -1.67 25.82 -0.72
C ARG A 145 -0.82 27.06 -0.41
N LYS A 146 0.36 26.88 0.19
CA LYS A 146 1.30 27.99 0.46
C LYS A 146 1.84 28.63 -0.82
N LEU A 147 2.10 27.82 -1.84
CA LEU A 147 2.70 28.27 -3.09
C LEU A 147 1.75 29.12 -3.93
N ASP A 148 0.46 28.80 -3.94
CA ASP A 148 -0.54 29.56 -4.68
C ASP A 148 -1.91 29.48 -3.99
N MET A 149 -2.06 30.23 -2.90
CA MET A 149 -3.28 30.23 -2.10
C MET A 149 -4.52 30.68 -2.89
N ASP A 150 -4.36 31.64 -3.80
CA ASP A 150 -5.47 32.21 -4.57
C ASP A 150 -6.01 31.20 -5.61
N SER A 151 -5.14 30.44 -6.27
CA SER A 151 -5.56 29.38 -7.19
C SER A 151 -5.98 28.10 -6.45
N TYR A 152 -5.34 27.78 -5.32
CA TYR A 152 -5.57 26.53 -4.61
C TYR A 152 -7.04 26.35 -4.21
N ASP A 153 -7.65 27.35 -3.56
CA ASP A 153 -9.04 27.25 -3.09
C ASP A 153 -10.05 27.14 -4.25
N HIS A 154 -9.67 27.54 -5.48
CA HIS A 154 -10.49 27.38 -6.68
C HIS A 154 -10.49 25.94 -7.21
N PHE A 155 -9.31 25.30 -7.26
CA PHE A 155 -9.14 23.94 -7.77
C PHE A 155 -9.43 22.86 -6.73
N TYR A 156 -9.17 23.16 -5.45
CA TYR A 156 -9.26 22.24 -4.32
C TYR A 156 -10.13 22.84 -3.22
N PRO A 157 -11.46 22.95 -3.44
CA PRO A 157 -12.37 23.56 -2.48
C PRO A 157 -12.52 22.75 -1.18
N ASP A 158 -12.19 21.45 -1.22
CA ASP A 158 -12.15 20.56 -0.05
C ASP A 158 -10.74 19.98 0.11
N ALA A 159 -10.04 20.47 1.14
CA ALA A 159 -8.68 20.04 1.45
C ALA A 159 -8.61 18.55 1.82
N ALA A 160 -9.64 17.98 2.46
CA ALA A 160 -9.64 16.58 2.87
C ALA A 160 -9.74 15.64 1.65
N VAL A 161 -10.52 16.05 0.63
CA VAL A 161 -10.60 15.33 -0.65
C VAL A 161 -9.24 15.37 -1.36
N GLN A 162 -8.60 16.54 -1.39
CA GLN A 162 -7.28 16.68 -2.01
C GLN A 162 -6.20 15.89 -1.27
N GLU A 163 -6.19 15.90 0.07
CA GLU A 163 -5.29 15.09 0.89
C GLU A 163 -5.48 13.59 0.62
N LYS A 164 -6.73 13.11 0.52
CA LYS A 164 -7.03 11.71 0.15
C LYS A 164 -6.46 11.38 -1.24
N LYS A 165 -6.62 12.28 -2.21
CA LYS A 165 -6.06 12.11 -3.56
C LYS A 165 -4.53 12.04 -3.57
N ILE A 166 -3.87 12.98 -2.91
CA ILE A 166 -2.40 12.97 -2.77
C ILE A 166 -1.93 11.69 -2.08
N THR A 167 -2.63 11.24 -1.03
CA THR A 167 -2.32 10.01 -0.29
C THR A 167 -2.30 8.81 -1.23
N MET A 168 -3.30 8.65 -2.09
CA MET A 168 -3.34 7.57 -3.09
C MET A 168 -2.18 7.70 -4.08
N GLN A 169 -1.92 8.90 -4.58
CA GLN A 169 -0.92 9.14 -5.62
C GLN A 169 0.52 8.89 -5.16
N ILE A 170 0.90 9.28 -3.95
CA ILE A 170 2.27 9.06 -3.47
C ILE A 170 2.57 7.59 -3.15
N LEU A 171 1.53 6.75 -3.04
CA LEU A 171 1.64 5.29 -2.92
C LEU A 171 1.86 4.60 -4.27
N THR A 172 1.75 5.33 -5.38
CA THR A 172 2.02 4.82 -6.72
C THR A 172 3.36 5.35 -7.23
N GLU A 173 4.05 4.55 -8.04
CA GLU A 173 5.34 4.95 -8.62
C GLU A 173 5.20 6.18 -9.54
N HIS A 174 4.10 6.27 -10.28
CA HIS A 174 3.86 7.39 -11.20
C HIS A 174 3.52 8.67 -10.44
N GLY A 175 2.64 8.61 -9.44
CA GLY A 175 2.23 9.80 -8.69
C GLY A 175 3.38 10.33 -7.85
N LYS A 176 4.13 9.45 -7.20
CA LYS A 176 5.40 9.80 -6.54
C LYS A 176 6.35 10.55 -7.46
N LYS A 177 6.54 10.06 -8.69
CA LYS A 177 7.37 10.74 -9.69
C LYS A 177 6.82 12.12 -10.07
N GLU A 178 5.52 12.25 -10.26
CA GLU A 178 4.89 13.54 -10.58
C GLU A 178 5.11 14.58 -9.48
N TYR A 179 5.00 14.18 -8.20
CA TYR A 179 5.32 15.08 -7.08
C TYR A 179 6.80 15.42 -7.00
N LEU A 180 7.71 14.48 -7.28
CA LEU A 180 9.15 14.77 -7.34
C LEU A 180 9.49 15.74 -8.48
N ASP A 181 8.91 15.54 -9.67
CA ASP A 181 9.08 16.44 -10.81
C ASP A 181 8.54 17.84 -10.49
N TRP A 182 7.39 17.93 -9.83
CA TRP A 182 6.83 19.19 -9.34
C TRP A 182 7.75 19.91 -8.35
N LEU A 183 8.26 19.20 -7.33
CA LEU A 183 9.18 19.78 -6.32
C LEU A 183 10.48 20.29 -6.95
N ASN A 184 10.91 19.66 -8.04
CA ASN A 184 12.11 20.06 -8.79
C ASN A 184 11.84 21.15 -9.84
N THR A 185 10.58 21.53 -10.08
CA THR A 185 10.23 22.56 -11.06
C THR A 185 10.65 23.94 -10.56
N GLY A 186 11.27 24.76 -11.42
CA GLY A 186 11.49 26.19 -11.13
C GLY A 186 12.38 26.52 -9.93
N ASN A 187 13.15 25.56 -9.41
CA ASN A 187 13.97 25.69 -8.19
C ASN A 187 13.18 26.18 -6.97
N LEU A 188 12.03 25.56 -6.66
CA LEU A 188 11.21 25.90 -5.48
C LEU A 188 12.04 25.99 -4.18
N GLU A 189 13.11 25.22 -4.08
CA GLU A 189 14.04 25.19 -2.95
C GLU A 189 14.80 26.48 -2.67
N GLN A 190 14.94 27.34 -3.69
CA GLN A 190 15.63 28.61 -3.58
C GLN A 190 14.77 29.67 -2.90
N PHE A 191 13.45 29.46 -2.80
CA PHE A 191 12.56 30.36 -2.08
C PHE A 191 12.75 30.17 -0.56
N PRO A 192 13.18 31.21 0.18
CA PRO A 192 13.44 31.09 1.61
C PRO A 192 12.23 30.66 2.44
N GLU A 193 11.02 30.95 1.96
CA GLU A 193 9.76 30.70 2.67
C GLU A 193 9.35 29.23 2.66
N VAL A 194 9.71 28.46 1.62
CA VAL A 194 9.27 27.07 1.43
C VAL A 194 10.43 26.09 1.25
N GLY A 195 11.66 26.57 1.02
CA GLY A 195 12.76 25.70 0.59
C GLY A 195 13.17 24.62 1.59
N ALA A 196 12.96 24.84 2.89
CA ALA A 196 13.16 23.80 3.91
C ALA A 196 12.10 22.69 3.80
N GLU A 197 10.84 23.06 3.62
CA GLU A 197 9.71 22.13 3.47
C GLU A 197 9.84 21.32 2.16
N VAL A 198 10.23 21.97 1.06
CA VAL A 198 10.49 21.29 -0.22
C VAL A 198 11.59 20.23 -0.07
N ARG A 199 12.71 20.57 0.59
CA ARG A 199 13.80 19.61 0.85
C ARG A 199 13.35 18.44 1.72
N GLU A 200 12.55 18.72 2.75
CA GLU A 200 12.00 17.69 3.64
C GLU A 200 11.08 16.74 2.87
N ILE A 201 10.08 17.26 2.16
CA ILE A 201 9.10 16.46 1.41
C ILE A 201 9.82 15.65 0.32
N ARG A 202 10.75 16.26 -0.43
CA ARG A 202 11.55 15.54 -1.43
C ARG A 202 12.35 14.41 -0.79
N GLY A 203 13.02 14.70 0.32
CA GLY A 203 13.80 13.70 1.07
C GLY A 203 12.93 12.52 1.53
N LEU A 204 11.72 12.80 2.00
CA LEU A 204 10.73 11.78 2.38
C LEU A 204 10.27 10.96 1.18
N LEU A 205 9.88 11.60 0.07
CA LEU A 205 9.50 10.88 -1.14
C LEU A 205 10.65 10.00 -1.65
N GLU A 206 11.87 10.48 -1.75
CA GLU A 206 13.01 9.71 -2.29
C GLU A 206 13.49 8.58 -1.36
N ASN A 207 13.42 8.81 -0.04
CA ASN A 207 14.16 7.99 0.92
C ASN A 207 13.33 7.28 1.98
N ALA A 208 12.07 7.66 2.15
CA ALA A 208 11.21 7.04 3.14
C ALA A 208 10.52 5.78 2.62
N ASP A 209 10.28 4.84 3.53
CA ASP A 209 9.25 3.83 3.39
C ASP A 209 7.90 4.46 3.77
N ILE A 210 7.23 5.01 2.76
CA ILE A 210 5.90 5.61 2.88
C ILE A 210 4.94 4.47 3.20
N GLN A 211 4.25 4.47 4.34
CA GLN A 211 3.33 3.43 4.81
C GLN A 211 1.91 3.63 4.31
N TRP A 212 1.21 2.52 4.10
CA TRP A 212 -0.18 2.54 3.68
C TRP A 212 -1.05 2.86 4.91
N PRO A 213 -1.85 3.93 4.89
CA PRO A 213 -2.67 4.28 6.03
C PRO A 213 -3.75 3.21 6.27
N ALA A 214 -3.92 2.76 7.51
CA ALA A 214 -4.87 1.69 7.84
C ALA A 214 -6.33 2.01 7.46
N ALA A 215 -6.68 3.30 7.36
CA ALA A 215 -8.02 3.75 6.98
C ALA A 215 -8.21 3.89 5.46
N LEU A 216 -7.14 3.81 4.66
CA LEU A 216 -7.20 4.00 3.22
C LEU A 216 -7.72 2.73 2.54
N SER A 217 -8.84 2.85 1.84
CA SER A 217 -9.38 1.80 0.98
C SER A 217 -8.43 1.46 -0.17
N PRO A 218 -8.44 0.21 -0.68
CA PRO A 218 -7.94 -0.08 -2.01
C PRO A 218 -8.51 0.91 -3.02
N PHE A 219 -7.72 1.26 -4.02
CA PHE A 219 -8.12 2.25 -5.02
C PHE A 219 -7.63 1.84 -6.39
N ILE A 220 -8.27 2.39 -7.42
CA ILE A 220 -7.91 2.17 -8.81
C ILE A 220 -7.22 3.39 -9.37
N TYR A 221 -6.27 3.14 -10.27
CA TYR A 221 -5.65 4.13 -11.13
C TYR A 221 -6.09 3.88 -12.56
N ILE A 222 -6.66 4.89 -13.21
CA ILE A 222 -7.07 4.82 -14.61
C ILE A 222 -5.86 5.07 -15.51
N ARG A 223 -5.33 4.02 -16.15
CA ARG A 223 -4.25 4.15 -17.13
C ARG A 223 -4.73 4.80 -18.42
N PHE A 224 -5.94 4.45 -18.83
CA PHE A 224 -6.54 4.84 -20.09
C PHE A 224 -8.06 4.58 -20.06
N SER A 225 -8.85 5.48 -20.62
CA SER A 225 -10.30 5.29 -20.80
C SER A 225 -10.79 6.02 -22.05
N GLU A 226 -11.57 5.34 -22.89
CA GLU A 226 -12.31 5.98 -24.00
C GLU A 226 -13.63 6.62 -23.52
N SER A 227 -14.08 6.31 -22.31
CA SER A 227 -15.31 6.87 -21.75
C SER A 227 -15.11 8.30 -21.27
N ALA A 228 -15.99 9.20 -21.71
CA ALA A 228 -15.99 10.61 -21.31
C ALA A 228 -16.33 10.84 -19.83
N GLY A 229 -16.81 9.80 -19.12
CA GLY A 229 -17.09 9.86 -17.68
C GLY A 229 -15.87 9.58 -16.80
N MET A 230 -14.69 9.39 -17.39
CA MET A 230 -13.44 9.13 -16.67
C MET A 230 -12.29 9.94 -17.24
N GLU A 231 -11.46 10.45 -16.36
CA GLU A 231 -10.22 11.12 -16.74
C GLU A 231 -9.07 10.12 -16.65
N GLU A 232 -8.14 10.21 -17.62
CA GLU A 232 -6.87 9.50 -17.50
C GLU A 232 -6.12 10.00 -16.27
N ARG A 233 -5.42 9.08 -15.60
CA ARG A 233 -4.65 9.34 -14.38
C ARG A 233 -5.47 9.71 -13.15
N ASP A 234 -6.74 9.35 -13.13
CA ASP A 234 -7.55 9.51 -11.92
C ASP A 234 -7.35 8.34 -10.96
N ASP A 235 -7.32 8.67 -9.66
CA ASP A 235 -7.20 7.72 -8.55
C ASP A 235 -8.53 7.68 -7.81
N ILE A 236 -9.23 6.54 -7.87
CA ILE A 236 -10.61 6.41 -7.39
C ILE A 236 -10.68 5.27 -6.36
N PRO A 237 -11.18 5.49 -5.13
CA PRO A 237 -11.40 4.43 -4.15
C PRO A 237 -12.30 3.32 -4.69
N ILE A 238 -12.06 2.07 -4.29
CA ILE A 238 -12.77 0.90 -4.85
C ILE A 238 -14.29 0.99 -4.68
N GLU A 239 -14.74 1.53 -3.55
CA GLU A 239 -16.15 1.77 -3.21
C GLU A 239 -16.86 2.77 -4.15
N GLU A 240 -16.11 3.69 -4.75
CA GLU A 240 -16.61 4.68 -5.69
C GLU A 240 -16.45 4.17 -7.13
N ALA A 241 -15.36 3.47 -7.41
CA ALA A 241 -15.04 2.92 -8.73
C ALA A 241 -15.99 1.80 -9.18
N ASP A 242 -16.34 0.88 -8.28
CA ASP A 242 -17.21 -0.26 -8.62
C ASP A 242 -18.58 0.17 -9.19
N PRO A 243 -19.39 0.99 -8.48
CA PRO A 243 -20.65 1.45 -9.03
C PRO A 243 -20.47 2.40 -10.23
N LEU A 244 -19.36 3.14 -10.32
CA LEU A 244 -19.08 4.01 -11.45
C LEU A 244 -18.86 3.22 -12.74
N PHE A 245 -18.06 2.16 -12.73
CA PHE A 245 -17.90 1.27 -13.88
C PHE A 245 -19.24 0.67 -14.31
N GLY A 246 -20.05 0.20 -13.35
CA GLY A 246 -21.37 -0.37 -13.66
C GLY A 246 -22.32 0.65 -14.30
N LYS A 247 -22.28 1.89 -13.84
CA LYS A 247 -23.05 2.99 -14.44
C LYS A 247 -22.60 3.28 -15.87
N LEU A 248 -21.29 3.41 -16.11
CA LEU A 248 -20.75 3.72 -17.45
C LEU A 248 -21.01 2.60 -18.45
N ASP A 249 -20.87 1.35 -18.03
CA ASP A 249 -21.25 0.18 -18.83
C ASP A 249 -22.74 0.23 -19.22
N GLN A 250 -23.64 0.41 -18.25
CA GLN A 250 -25.07 0.48 -18.52
C GLN A 250 -25.43 1.66 -19.44
N GLU A 251 -24.87 2.84 -19.21
CA GLU A 251 -25.09 4.01 -20.05
C GLU A 251 -24.67 3.75 -21.50
N ARG A 252 -23.54 3.06 -21.70
CA ARG A 252 -23.07 2.68 -23.04
C ARG A 252 -23.98 1.66 -23.71
N VAL A 253 -24.41 0.62 -22.99
CA VAL A 253 -25.40 -0.37 -23.47
C VAL A 253 -26.70 0.31 -23.91
N GLU A 254 -27.22 1.23 -23.08
CA GLU A 254 -28.44 1.97 -23.38
C GLU A 254 -28.29 2.87 -24.60
N ASN A 255 -27.15 3.55 -24.74
CA ASN A 255 -26.86 4.42 -25.87
C ASN A 255 -26.79 3.63 -27.18
N ASN A 256 -26.10 2.48 -27.18
CA ASN A 256 -26.05 1.55 -28.30
C ASN A 256 -27.46 1.12 -28.71
N ARG A 257 -28.29 0.68 -27.74
CA ARG A 257 -29.67 0.29 -27.99
C ARG A 257 -30.53 1.42 -28.56
N LYS A 258 -30.39 2.66 -28.04
CA LYS A 258 -31.19 3.82 -28.49
C LYS A 258 -30.81 4.28 -29.90
N LYS A 259 -29.52 4.24 -30.26
CA LYS A 259 -29.02 4.71 -31.55
C LYS A 259 -28.99 3.64 -32.64
N GLY A 260 -29.15 2.36 -32.26
CA GLY A 260 -28.91 1.24 -33.18
C GLY A 260 -27.43 1.11 -33.57
N GLU A 261 -26.55 1.70 -32.76
CA GLU A 261 -25.10 1.61 -32.88
C GLU A 261 -24.60 0.42 -32.04
N GLY A 262 -23.40 -0.05 -32.35
CA GLY A 262 -22.69 -1.03 -31.53
C GLY A 262 -21.30 -0.50 -31.16
N GLY A 263 -20.62 -1.23 -30.28
CA GLY A 263 -19.27 -0.90 -29.84
C GLY A 263 -19.18 -0.71 -28.34
N TYR A 264 -17.97 -0.49 -27.86
CA TYR A 264 -17.64 -0.42 -26.45
C TYR A 264 -16.56 0.65 -26.25
N ASP A 265 -16.48 1.19 -25.04
CA ASP A 265 -15.47 2.17 -24.64
C ASP A 265 -14.43 1.44 -23.77
N LYS A 266 -13.19 1.33 -24.27
CA LYS A 266 -12.13 0.55 -23.61
C LYS A 266 -11.56 1.31 -22.42
N THR A 267 -11.41 0.60 -21.31
CA THR A 267 -10.80 1.14 -20.09
C THR A 267 -9.75 0.18 -19.54
N ALA A 268 -8.58 0.72 -19.19
CA ALA A 268 -7.48 -0.02 -18.57
C ALA A 268 -7.15 0.61 -17.22
N PHE A 269 -7.02 -0.22 -16.19
CA PHE A 269 -6.85 0.23 -14.82
C PHE A 269 -5.85 -0.64 -14.05
N ILE A 270 -5.34 -0.09 -12.95
CA ILE A 270 -4.54 -0.82 -11.96
C ILE A 270 -5.21 -0.63 -10.61
N ILE A 271 -5.52 -1.70 -9.90
CA ILE A 271 -5.95 -1.65 -8.50
C ILE A 271 -4.70 -1.70 -7.63
N TYR A 272 -4.51 -0.71 -6.77
CA TYR A 272 -3.50 -0.71 -5.72
C TYR A 272 -4.15 -1.11 -4.40
N TYR A 273 -3.53 -2.05 -3.68
CA TYR A 273 -4.02 -2.50 -2.39
C TYR A 273 -2.87 -2.95 -1.50
N GLN A 274 -3.15 -2.96 -0.19
CA GLN A 274 -2.29 -3.61 0.80
C GLN A 274 -3.10 -4.69 1.53
N MET A 275 -2.55 -5.90 1.57
CA MET A 275 -3.13 -7.06 2.24
C MET A 275 -2.04 -7.69 3.11
N GLU A 276 -2.34 -7.95 4.38
CA GLU A 276 -1.38 -8.52 5.34
C GLU A 276 -0.04 -7.77 5.45
N GLY A 277 -0.06 -6.45 5.27
CA GLY A 277 1.13 -5.60 5.28
C GLY A 277 1.92 -5.60 3.97
N GLU A 278 1.56 -6.42 2.99
CA GLU A 278 2.19 -6.48 1.68
C GLU A 278 1.41 -5.68 0.65
N ARG A 279 2.12 -4.84 -0.11
CA ARG A 279 1.56 -4.06 -1.21
C ARG A 279 1.54 -4.89 -2.46
N SER A 280 0.43 -4.84 -3.17
CA SER A 280 0.28 -5.53 -4.44
C SER A 280 -0.63 -4.76 -5.37
N THR A 281 -0.67 -5.22 -6.62
CA THR A 281 -1.44 -4.61 -7.70
C THR A 281 -2.21 -5.64 -8.49
N TYR A 282 -3.36 -5.24 -9.02
CA TYR A 282 -4.11 -6.01 -10.01
C TYR A 282 -4.29 -5.15 -11.27
N GLU A 283 -3.80 -5.62 -12.41
CA GLU A 283 -4.01 -4.94 -13.69
C GLU A 283 -5.22 -5.54 -14.41
N GLY A 284 -6.14 -4.67 -14.87
CA GLY A 284 -7.37 -5.09 -15.53
C GLY A 284 -7.73 -4.23 -16.73
N ARG A 285 -8.60 -4.78 -17.58
CA ARG A 285 -9.17 -4.10 -18.73
C ARG A 285 -10.65 -4.44 -18.84
N GLN A 286 -11.50 -3.43 -18.84
CA GLN A 286 -12.94 -3.58 -19.01
C GLN A 286 -13.42 -2.74 -20.19
N ASP A 287 -14.32 -3.31 -20.97
CA ASP A 287 -14.91 -2.67 -22.15
C ASP A 287 -16.35 -2.25 -21.84
N PHE A 288 -16.59 -0.98 -21.54
CA PHE A 288 -17.95 -0.51 -21.22
C PHE A 288 -18.86 -0.63 -22.43
N GLY A 289 -20.03 -1.22 -22.25
CA GLY A 289 -21.02 -1.47 -23.31
C GLY A 289 -21.22 -2.95 -23.63
N ASP A 290 -20.48 -3.86 -23.00
CA ASP A 290 -20.64 -5.31 -23.13
C ASP A 290 -21.70 -5.89 -22.18
N GLY A 291 -22.10 -5.13 -21.15
CA GLY A 291 -23.10 -5.54 -20.18
C GLY A 291 -22.56 -6.40 -19.04
N GLU A 292 -21.24 -6.47 -18.85
CA GLU A 292 -20.62 -7.19 -17.71
C GLU A 292 -20.88 -6.49 -16.36
N GLY A 293 -21.21 -5.20 -16.38
CA GLY A 293 -21.63 -4.43 -15.22
C GLY A 293 -20.47 -3.79 -14.45
N SER A 294 -20.50 -3.90 -13.12
CA SER A 294 -19.56 -3.20 -12.24
C SER A 294 -18.14 -3.76 -12.30
N LEU A 295 -17.18 -3.03 -11.70
CA LEU A 295 -15.78 -3.46 -11.63
C LEU A 295 -15.62 -4.86 -11.04
N LEU A 296 -16.21 -5.07 -9.86
CA LEU A 296 -16.08 -6.33 -9.15
C LEU A 296 -16.80 -7.47 -9.88
N ASN A 297 -17.91 -7.18 -10.58
CA ASN A 297 -18.58 -8.16 -11.44
C ASN A 297 -17.70 -8.58 -12.63
N HIS A 298 -17.02 -7.62 -13.27
CA HIS A 298 -16.08 -7.88 -14.36
C HIS A 298 -14.92 -8.76 -13.88
N ILE A 299 -14.28 -8.42 -12.75
CA ILE A 299 -13.17 -9.21 -12.17
C ILE A 299 -13.62 -10.63 -11.81
N GLU A 300 -14.82 -10.76 -11.23
CA GLU A 300 -15.40 -12.07 -10.91
C GLU A 300 -15.66 -12.89 -12.17
N THR A 301 -16.26 -12.28 -13.19
CA THR A 301 -16.62 -12.94 -14.45
C THR A 301 -15.37 -13.40 -15.20
N PHE A 302 -14.34 -12.56 -15.26
CA PHE A 302 -13.04 -12.90 -15.86
C PHE A 302 -12.41 -14.12 -15.18
N SER A 303 -12.38 -14.13 -13.84
CA SER A 303 -11.80 -15.24 -13.07
C SER A 303 -12.60 -16.53 -13.27
N LYS A 304 -13.94 -16.45 -13.24
CA LYS A 304 -14.82 -17.61 -13.49
C LYS A 304 -14.69 -18.14 -14.90
N TYR A 305 -14.51 -17.29 -15.90
CA TYR A 305 -14.33 -17.73 -17.28
C TYR A 305 -13.18 -18.73 -17.39
N TYR A 306 -12.00 -18.40 -16.85
CA TYR A 306 -10.83 -19.28 -16.94
C TYR A 306 -10.86 -20.50 -16.00
N LEU A 307 -11.64 -20.46 -14.92
CA LEU A 307 -11.67 -21.53 -13.92
C LEU A 307 -12.86 -22.49 -14.07
N GLU A 308 -13.97 -22.04 -14.66
CA GLU A 308 -15.26 -22.75 -14.62
C GLU A 308 -15.84 -23.07 -16.00
N THR A 309 -15.27 -22.55 -17.10
CA THR A 309 -15.80 -22.77 -18.46
C THR A 309 -14.89 -23.64 -19.33
N GLU A 310 -15.50 -24.44 -20.22
CA GLU A 310 -14.76 -25.27 -21.17
C GLU A 310 -13.93 -24.42 -22.15
N GLU A 311 -14.46 -23.27 -22.58
CA GLU A 311 -13.75 -22.33 -23.46
C GLU A 311 -12.52 -21.73 -22.77
N GLY A 312 -12.64 -21.33 -21.49
CA GLY A 312 -11.52 -20.83 -20.71
C GLY A 312 -10.42 -21.87 -20.52
N GLU A 313 -10.80 -23.13 -20.24
CA GLU A 313 -9.86 -24.25 -20.14
C GLU A 313 -9.11 -24.48 -21.45
N GLN A 314 -9.82 -24.49 -22.60
CA GLN A 314 -9.19 -24.61 -23.92
C GLN A 314 -8.22 -23.47 -24.22
N MET A 315 -8.53 -22.24 -23.78
CA MET A 315 -7.64 -21.09 -23.94
C MET A 315 -6.37 -21.22 -23.08
N LEU A 316 -6.47 -21.74 -21.86
CA LEU A 316 -5.31 -22.04 -21.02
C LEU A 316 -4.44 -23.14 -21.66
N GLU A 317 -5.04 -24.21 -22.18
CA GLU A 317 -4.32 -25.26 -22.90
C GLU A 317 -3.59 -24.71 -24.14
N ALA A 318 -4.22 -23.78 -24.86
CA ALA A 318 -3.64 -23.13 -26.04
C ALA A 318 -2.45 -22.21 -25.69
N MET A 319 -2.49 -21.49 -24.56
CA MET A 319 -1.38 -20.63 -24.10
C MET A 319 -0.10 -21.44 -23.79
N LYS A 320 -0.26 -22.67 -23.29
CA LYS A 320 0.81 -23.63 -22.91
C LYS A 320 1.80 -23.13 -21.85
N GLY A 321 2.37 -24.08 -21.11
CA GLY A 321 3.52 -23.84 -20.24
C GLY A 321 3.22 -22.92 -19.04
N GLU A 322 4.15 -22.01 -18.76
CA GLU A 322 4.18 -21.17 -17.56
C GLU A 322 3.12 -20.05 -17.58
N ALA A 323 2.81 -19.49 -18.75
CA ALA A 323 1.81 -18.43 -18.88
C ALA A 323 0.40 -18.92 -18.51
N ALA A 324 0.02 -20.12 -18.94
CA ALA A 324 -1.25 -20.75 -18.58
C ALA A 324 -1.34 -21.03 -17.07
N ARG A 325 -0.26 -21.53 -16.47
CA ARG A 325 -0.20 -21.78 -15.03
C ARG A 325 -0.33 -20.48 -14.23
N SER A 326 0.43 -19.46 -14.61
CA SER A 326 0.42 -18.15 -13.94
C SER A 326 -0.95 -17.48 -14.02
N LEU A 327 -1.62 -17.53 -15.19
CA LEU A 327 -2.96 -16.99 -15.34
C LEU A 327 -3.97 -17.74 -14.47
N LYS A 328 -3.88 -19.07 -14.43
CA LYS A 328 -4.78 -19.89 -13.59
C LYS A 328 -4.58 -19.59 -12.11
N GLU A 329 -3.33 -19.54 -11.63
CA GLU A 329 -2.99 -19.18 -10.25
C GLU A 329 -3.47 -17.77 -9.90
N ALA A 330 -3.32 -16.81 -10.82
CA ALA A 330 -3.83 -15.44 -10.64
C ALA A 330 -5.36 -15.41 -10.54
N CYS A 331 -6.07 -16.17 -11.37
CA CYS A 331 -7.54 -16.29 -11.29
C CYS A 331 -8.00 -16.96 -9.99
N GLU A 332 -7.30 -18.00 -9.53
CA GLU A 332 -7.58 -18.68 -8.26
C GLU A 332 -7.39 -17.72 -7.08
N TYR A 333 -6.24 -17.03 -7.01
CA TYR A 333 -5.98 -15.98 -6.02
C TYR A 333 -7.03 -14.86 -6.08
N THR A 334 -7.43 -14.44 -7.29
CA THR A 334 -8.43 -13.39 -7.45
C THR A 334 -9.79 -13.82 -6.89
N ARG A 335 -10.23 -15.05 -7.19
CA ARG A 335 -11.49 -15.61 -6.71
C ARG A 335 -11.49 -15.79 -5.18
N ASP A 336 -10.40 -16.34 -4.64
CA ASP A 336 -10.36 -16.84 -3.27
C ASP A 336 -9.93 -15.76 -2.26
N GLU A 337 -9.06 -14.83 -2.65
CA GLU A 337 -8.45 -13.85 -1.75
C GLU A 337 -8.82 -12.41 -2.11
N LEU A 338 -8.46 -11.94 -3.32
CA LEU A 338 -8.59 -10.54 -3.70
C LEU A 338 -10.05 -10.06 -3.78
N LEU A 339 -10.91 -10.80 -4.49
CA LEU A 339 -12.29 -10.38 -4.69
C LEU A 339 -13.10 -10.33 -3.38
N PRO A 340 -13.02 -11.33 -2.48
CA PRO A 340 -13.60 -11.22 -1.15
C PRO A 340 -13.07 -10.01 -0.36
N PHE A 341 -11.76 -9.75 -0.42
CA PHE A 341 -11.13 -8.60 0.22
C PHE A 341 -11.69 -7.26 -0.30
N LEU A 342 -11.76 -7.05 -1.62
CA LEU A 342 -12.31 -5.83 -2.22
C LEU A 342 -13.79 -5.65 -1.88
N LYS A 343 -14.60 -6.73 -1.96
CA LYS A 343 -16.01 -6.72 -1.57
C LYS A 343 -16.18 -6.36 -0.09
N TYR A 344 -15.27 -6.79 0.77
CA TYR A 344 -15.32 -6.45 2.20
C TYR A 344 -15.14 -4.93 2.41
N TYR A 345 -14.21 -4.28 1.71
CA TYR A 345 -14.06 -2.82 1.77
C TYR A 345 -15.31 -2.08 1.30
N CYS A 346 -15.92 -2.50 0.19
CA CYS A 346 -17.18 -1.91 -0.28
C CYS A 346 -18.31 -2.08 0.76
N ASN A 347 -18.40 -3.23 1.42
CA ASN A 347 -19.39 -3.46 2.48
C ASN A 347 -19.14 -2.57 3.71
N LEU A 348 -17.88 -2.43 4.15
CA LEU A 348 -17.52 -1.53 5.24
C LEU A 348 -17.89 -0.08 4.92
N TYR A 349 -17.63 0.35 3.68
CA TYR A 349 -18.01 1.69 3.22
C TYR A 349 -19.53 1.88 3.22
N ALA A 350 -20.30 0.90 2.74
CA ALA A 350 -21.76 0.98 2.77
C ALA A 350 -22.32 1.11 4.20
N ILE A 351 -21.72 0.39 5.17
CA ILE A 351 -22.07 0.52 6.59
C ILE A 351 -21.68 1.91 7.11
N GLU A 352 -20.50 2.42 6.75
CA GLU A 352 -20.02 3.74 7.14
C GLU A 352 -20.94 4.87 6.63
N GLU A 353 -21.36 4.81 5.36
CA GLU A 353 -22.27 5.80 4.79
C GLU A 353 -23.64 5.77 5.47
N ALA A 354 -24.21 4.59 5.69
CA ALA A 354 -25.46 4.44 6.44
C ALA A 354 -25.34 5.00 7.88
N LEU A 355 -24.19 4.79 8.51
CA LEU A 355 -23.87 5.32 9.84
C LEU A 355 -23.81 6.85 9.83
N LYS A 356 -23.13 7.46 8.85
CA LYS A 356 -23.05 8.92 8.69
C LYS A 356 -24.42 9.54 8.43
N GLU A 357 -25.23 8.94 7.56
CA GLU A 357 -26.61 9.39 7.31
C GLU A 357 -27.44 9.40 8.61
N GLU A 358 -27.33 8.34 9.41
CA GLU A 358 -28.04 8.22 10.67
C GLU A 358 -27.57 9.23 11.72
N GLN A 359 -26.26 9.47 11.81
CA GLN A 359 -25.67 10.49 12.67
C GLN A 359 -26.13 11.89 12.28
N ASN A 360 -26.13 12.20 10.97
CA ASN A 360 -26.61 13.48 10.43
C ASN A 360 -28.11 13.73 10.73
N ILE A 361 -28.94 12.68 10.73
CA ILE A 361 -30.34 12.78 11.14
C ILE A 361 -30.44 13.03 12.65
N SER A 362 -29.61 12.34 13.44
CA SER A 362 -29.60 12.43 14.91
C SER A 362 -29.14 13.80 15.41
N GLU A 363 -28.21 14.47 14.74
CA GLU A 363 -27.80 15.84 15.08
C GLU A 363 -28.95 16.86 14.92
N LYS A 364 -29.87 16.63 14.00
CA LYS A 364 -31.02 17.51 13.73
C LYS A 364 -32.18 17.31 14.71
N ILE A 365 -32.18 16.22 15.48
CA ILE A 365 -33.27 15.85 16.40
C ILE A 365 -32.68 15.75 17.82
N PRO A 366 -33.09 16.60 18.77
CA PRO A 366 -32.54 16.56 20.13
C PRO A 366 -32.59 15.16 20.76
N ILE A 367 -31.48 14.74 21.38
CA ILE A 367 -31.41 13.51 22.17
C ILE A 367 -32.33 13.69 23.38
N ALA A 368 -33.49 13.03 23.34
CA ALA A 368 -34.59 13.22 24.27
C ALA A 368 -34.93 11.94 25.07
N THR A 369 -34.36 10.78 24.73
CA THR A 369 -34.78 9.49 25.29
C THR A 369 -33.61 8.51 25.50
N ASP A 370 -33.70 7.65 26.54
CA ASP A 370 -32.77 6.54 26.82
C ASP A 370 -32.51 5.65 25.58
N ARG A 371 -33.51 5.55 24.68
CA ARG A 371 -33.41 4.80 23.41
C ARG A 371 -32.39 5.40 22.44
N GLN A 372 -32.23 6.72 22.44
CA GLN A 372 -31.25 7.40 21.58
C GLN A 372 -29.83 7.30 22.13
N GLU A 373 -29.65 7.28 23.46
CA GLU A 373 -28.33 7.04 24.08
C GLU A 373 -27.80 5.63 23.77
N VAL A 374 -28.67 4.62 23.88
CA VAL A 374 -28.38 3.23 23.49
C VAL A 374 -27.92 3.14 22.03
N ARG A 375 -28.63 3.85 21.14
CA ARG A 375 -28.32 3.90 19.71
C ARG A 375 -26.97 4.58 19.44
N CYS A 376 -26.64 5.65 20.17
CA CYS A 376 -25.33 6.30 20.08
C CYS A 376 -24.19 5.37 20.52
N GLY A 377 -24.44 4.50 21.52
CA GLY A 377 -23.48 3.47 21.94
C GLY A 377 -23.20 2.47 20.82
N TYR A 378 -24.25 1.90 20.22
CA TYR A 378 -24.15 0.99 19.08
C TYR A 378 -23.41 1.63 17.89
N GLN A 379 -23.76 2.87 17.54
CA GLN A 379 -23.12 3.62 16.45
C GLN A 379 -21.61 3.79 16.68
N ARG A 380 -21.19 4.05 17.93
CA ARG A 380 -19.78 4.24 18.28
C ARG A 380 -18.99 2.93 18.13
N ASP A 381 -19.57 1.82 18.57
CA ASP A 381 -18.95 0.50 18.47
C ASP A 381 -18.94 0.00 17.01
N LEU A 382 -19.94 0.40 16.20
CA LEU A 382 -19.96 0.12 14.76
C LEU A 382 -18.87 0.90 14.02
N ALA A 383 -18.62 2.17 14.38
CA ALA A 383 -17.50 2.94 13.85
C ALA A 383 -16.15 2.28 14.19
N ALA A 384 -15.97 1.85 15.45
CA ALA A 384 -14.77 1.13 15.87
C ALA A 384 -14.60 -0.20 15.11
N PHE A 385 -15.68 -0.95 14.89
CA PHE A 385 -15.68 -2.16 14.06
C PHE A 385 -15.17 -1.89 12.64
N ILE A 386 -15.59 -0.79 12.00
CA ILE A 386 -15.14 -0.42 10.65
C ILE A 386 -13.63 -0.13 10.66
N GLU A 387 -13.16 0.72 11.58
CA GLU A 387 -11.74 1.08 11.68
C GLU A 387 -10.84 -0.13 11.97
N GLU A 388 -11.24 -0.97 12.93
CA GLU A 388 -10.51 -2.20 13.28
C GLU A 388 -10.51 -3.22 12.13
N SER A 389 -11.62 -3.34 11.41
CA SER A 389 -11.70 -4.22 10.24
C SER A 389 -10.76 -3.77 9.12
N ARG A 390 -10.74 -2.47 8.78
CA ARG A 390 -9.80 -1.93 7.77
C ARG A 390 -8.34 -2.16 8.17
N ARG A 391 -8.02 -1.92 9.44
CA ARG A 391 -6.67 -2.20 9.98
C ARG A 391 -6.31 -3.68 9.84
N ALA A 392 -7.19 -4.59 10.26
CA ALA A 392 -6.95 -6.02 10.19
C ALA A 392 -6.80 -6.54 8.74
N LEU A 393 -7.60 -6.02 7.80
CA LEU A 393 -7.48 -6.36 6.37
C LEU A 393 -6.16 -5.86 5.77
N SER A 394 -5.77 -4.63 6.12
CA SER A 394 -4.58 -3.99 5.54
C SER A 394 -3.26 -4.51 6.13
N GLN A 395 -3.18 -4.70 7.45
CA GLN A 395 -1.95 -5.08 8.16
C GLN A 395 -1.90 -6.56 8.55
N GLY A 396 -2.98 -7.30 8.30
CA GLY A 396 -3.17 -8.65 8.82
C GLY A 396 -3.68 -8.64 10.26
N GLY A 397 -4.36 -9.72 10.66
CA GLY A 397 -4.92 -9.86 12.00
C GLY A 397 -6.28 -10.54 12.01
N THR A 398 -6.91 -10.55 13.19
CA THR A 398 -8.25 -11.12 13.35
C THR A 398 -9.31 -10.05 13.09
N LEU A 399 -10.24 -10.32 12.19
CA LEU A 399 -11.39 -9.45 11.96
C LEU A 399 -12.24 -9.31 13.24
N PRO A 400 -12.62 -8.08 13.63
CA PRO A 400 -13.49 -7.88 14.78
C PRO A 400 -14.88 -8.47 14.53
N LYS A 401 -15.62 -8.76 15.61
CA LYS A 401 -17.01 -9.20 15.50
C LYS A 401 -17.91 -7.99 15.28
N MET A 402 -18.78 -8.06 14.27
CA MET A 402 -19.78 -7.02 14.04
C MET A 402 -20.69 -6.86 15.27
N PRO A 403 -20.86 -5.63 15.80
CA PRO A 403 -21.79 -5.36 16.89
C PRO A 403 -23.23 -5.71 16.48
N ASP A 404 -24.00 -6.37 17.36
CA ASP A 404 -25.44 -6.59 17.16
C ASP A 404 -26.22 -5.56 17.97
N ILE A 405 -27.11 -4.79 17.32
CA ILE A 405 -27.94 -3.79 17.99
C ILE A 405 -28.73 -4.38 19.18
N LYS A 406 -29.07 -5.68 19.13
CA LYS A 406 -29.76 -6.37 20.23
C LYS A 406 -28.98 -6.38 21.54
N ASP A 407 -27.65 -6.35 21.47
CA ASP A 407 -26.77 -6.32 22.65
C ASP A 407 -26.89 -4.97 23.39
N TYR A 408 -27.44 -3.94 22.73
CA TYR A 408 -27.63 -2.59 23.27
C TYR A 408 -29.09 -2.35 23.71
N GLU A 409 -30.06 -3.14 23.22
CA GLU A 409 -31.51 -2.95 23.47
C GLU A 409 -32.00 -3.28 24.90
N GLU A 410 -31.13 -3.36 25.91
CA GLU A 410 -31.54 -3.45 27.32
C GLU A 410 -31.96 -2.06 27.82
N THR A 411 -33.20 -1.66 27.50
CA THR A 411 -33.77 -0.38 27.95
C THR A 411 -33.94 -0.36 29.47
N LYS A 412 -33.87 0.83 30.08
CA LYS A 412 -34.17 1.03 31.51
C LYS A 412 -35.52 0.44 31.90
N GLU A 413 -36.52 0.49 31.01
CA GLU A 413 -37.83 -0.15 31.18
C GLU A 413 -37.77 -1.69 31.16
N LYS A 414 -37.03 -2.31 30.23
CA LYS A 414 -36.83 -3.77 30.22
C LYS A 414 -36.05 -4.23 31.45
N LYS A 415 -35.06 -3.45 31.89
CA LYS A 415 -34.30 -3.72 33.13
C LYS A 415 -35.19 -3.61 34.36
N THR A 416 -35.98 -2.53 34.48
CA THR A 416 -36.91 -2.33 35.59
C THR A 416 -37.99 -3.40 35.62
N TYR A 417 -38.53 -3.79 34.45
CA TYR A 417 -39.50 -4.89 34.33
C TYR A 417 -38.87 -6.23 34.71
N ARG A 418 -37.64 -6.52 34.28
CA ARG A 418 -36.92 -7.75 34.64
C ARG A 418 -36.62 -7.79 36.14
N GLU A 419 -36.18 -6.69 36.74
CA GLU A 419 -35.99 -6.55 38.18
C GLU A 419 -37.31 -6.75 38.95
N GLN A 420 -38.41 -6.17 38.45
CA GLN A 420 -39.74 -6.34 39.04
C GLN A 420 -40.22 -7.80 38.95
N VAL A 421 -40.06 -8.45 37.80
CA VAL A 421 -40.39 -9.87 37.61
C VAL A 421 -39.52 -10.76 38.51
N MET A 422 -38.23 -10.46 38.65
CA MET A 422 -37.34 -11.19 39.56
C MET A 422 -37.75 -11.01 41.03
N GLN A 423 -38.16 -9.81 41.45
CA GLN A 423 -38.70 -9.57 42.79
C GLN A 423 -40.04 -10.31 43.02
N GLU A 424 -40.91 -10.37 42.02
CA GLU A 424 -42.16 -11.13 42.08
C GLU A 424 -41.88 -12.64 42.22
N ILE A 425 -40.94 -13.17 41.43
CA ILE A 425 -40.49 -14.56 41.50
C ILE A 425 -39.86 -14.88 42.86
N GLU A 426 -39.00 -14.00 43.40
CA GLU A 426 -38.42 -14.17 44.74
C GLU A 426 -39.47 -14.17 45.85
N ALA A 427 -40.44 -13.26 45.78
CA ALA A 427 -41.52 -13.18 46.75
C ALA A 427 -42.42 -14.42 46.70
N GLU A 428 -42.66 -14.97 45.51
CA GLU A 428 -43.49 -16.16 45.30
C GLU A 428 -42.75 -17.44 45.70
N ALA A 429 -41.48 -17.60 45.31
CA ALA A 429 -40.63 -18.69 45.79
C ALA A 429 -40.55 -18.73 47.32
N LYS A 430 -40.42 -17.57 47.96
CA LYS A 430 -40.40 -17.44 49.43
C LYS A 430 -41.73 -17.82 50.10
N LYS A 431 -42.88 -17.58 49.46
CA LYS A 431 -44.20 -18.05 49.95
C LYS A 431 -44.31 -19.57 49.94
N TYR A 432 -43.67 -20.22 48.98
CA TYR A 432 -43.61 -21.69 48.89
C TYR A 432 -42.45 -22.31 49.68
N GLY A 433 -41.65 -21.49 50.40
CA GLY A 433 -40.50 -21.96 51.18
C GLY A 433 -39.36 -22.51 50.33
N MET A 434 -39.31 -22.12 49.05
CA MET A 434 -38.35 -22.59 48.05
C MET A 434 -37.33 -21.50 47.70
N THR A 435 -36.17 -21.92 47.20
CA THR A 435 -35.25 -21.02 46.50
C THR A 435 -35.79 -20.67 45.11
N VAL A 436 -35.34 -19.56 44.53
CA VAL A 436 -35.72 -19.12 43.17
C VAL A 436 -35.42 -20.20 42.12
N GLU A 437 -34.32 -20.93 42.31
CA GLU A 437 -33.85 -22.00 41.42
C GLU A 437 -34.73 -23.26 41.51
N GLU A 438 -35.22 -23.60 42.71
CA GLU A 438 -36.18 -24.69 42.93
C GLU A 438 -37.56 -24.32 42.39
N TYR A 439 -37.97 -23.06 42.53
CA TYR A 439 -39.24 -22.55 42.01
C TYR A 439 -39.25 -22.54 40.47
N ALA A 440 -38.15 -22.13 39.83
CA ALA A 440 -38.03 -22.13 38.37
C ALA A 440 -38.08 -23.54 37.75
N LYS A 441 -37.56 -24.57 38.45
CA LYS A 441 -37.63 -25.97 38.01
C LYS A 441 -39.03 -26.59 38.04
N ASN A 442 -39.93 -26.04 38.87
CA ASN A 442 -41.31 -26.54 39.02
C ASN A 442 -42.28 -25.94 37.99
N GLY A 443 -41.79 -25.11 37.05
CA GLY A 443 -42.60 -24.50 36.00
C GLY A 443 -43.23 -23.20 36.47
N TYR A 444 -42.55 -22.08 36.19
CA TYR A 444 -43.09 -20.74 36.40
C TYR A 444 -44.22 -20.46 35.39
N GLU A 445 -45.44 -20.20 35.88
CA GLU A 445 -46.53 -19.61 35.08
C GLU A 445 -46.71 -18.14 35.47
N PRO A 446 -46.39 -17.17 34.60
CA PRO A 446 -46.56 -15.76 34.92
C PRO A 446 -48.03 -15.45 35.19
N SER A 447 -48.32 -14.77 36.31
CA SER A 447 -49.69 -14.38 36.63
C SER A 447 -50.22 -13.39 35.58
N VAL A 448 -51.12 -13.87 34.71
CA VAL A 448 -51.82 -13.02 33.75
C VAL A 448 -52.84 -12.19 34.53
N LYS A 449 -52.45 -10.99 34.97
CA LYS A 449 -53.41 -10.00 35.45
C LYS A 449 -54.36 -9.68 34.28
N LYS A 450 -55.61 -10.14 34.37
CA LYS A 450 -56.70 -9.68 33.51
C LYS A 450 -56.76 -8.15 33.61
N ARG A 451 -56.67 -7.50 32.45
CA ARG A 451 -56.82 -6.06 32.27
C ARG A 451 -58.09 -5.51 32.93
#